data_AF-A0A0S4TD51-F1
#
_entry.id   AF-A0A0S4TD51-F1
#
_cell.length_a   1.000
_cell.length_b   1.000
_cell.length_c   1.000
_cell.angle_alpha   90.00
_cell.angle_beta   90.00
_cell.angle_gamma   90.00
#
_symmetry.space_group_name_H-M   'P 1'
#
loop_
_entity.id
_entity.type
_entity.pdbx_description
1 polymer ?
#
loop_
_entity_poly.entity_id
_entity_poly.type
_entity_poly.pdbx_seq_one_letter_code
_entity_poly.pdbx_strand_id
1 'polypeptide(L)'
;MDHNLELGNYSDFDFQTTSKWIAKHSKGKERLVVALQFSVSDIKYAPRIQYLIEKQVNCIVSKEDGSKDQCNIRFFVLSDIVNPACCLDVLNIKKSHSDLLIHFGYSCYHNIRNFRLPVYFVPSSSDYFYVSESNTLCNITSFLYKQLNNRLLEGNNSLKRMNVILSFQGILENNSQTILLDKIRSSELNKTSNDVEICIYQLSPINVTDCIQDQYSEFICDLLLTKLGHDKELKLDDLEKRFERSKNMASSESVIFFHFVSKDDKYSNLPNSFLERIFLRYNQLFEIFLCQVNNSDSSIELNPNALNELSSIISKRFVVIEKAKSIHSENRVAFVITPGITQLEWKLIEFFKRHNYRINADNGKKIKIETHIISLTGVNEVKLRNFPDIDIFCFFGCSEYFLSHIIKNLNLKTPIILTPFEYQVFLGITKWSTRYLNTPDLQSHGLNDNDLSFHSSISDSEDSELDQDFSKLLIEDSEILNNNTLSTKTESYSLQSIDKKTKKLLLSLNSIKNKYGRSYFGLNPLENTDHIPKITQGRDGIASMYKNEII
;
A
#
# COMPACT_ATOMS: atom_id res chain seq x y z
N MET A 1 19.33 35.40 15.34
CA MET A 1 19.24 33.94 15.42
C MET A 1 19.14 33.47 13.98
N ASP A 2 20.18 32.83 13.48
CA ASP A 2 20.36 32.60 12.04
C ASP A 2 19.25 31.75 11.43
N HIS A 3 18.75 32.23 10.29
CA HIS A 3 17.62 31.70 9.55
C HIS A 3 17.96 30.49 8.65
N ASN A 4 19.13 29.87 8.81
CA ASN A 4 19.62 28.80 7.92
C ASN A 4 19.96 27.52 8.71
N LEU A 5 18.96 26.84 9.28
CA LEU A 5 19.12 25.51 9.88
C LEU A 5 18.14 24.54 9.21
N GLU A 6 18.69 23.53 8.53
CA GLU A 6 17.95 22.60 7.68
C GLU A 6 16.98 21.72 8.50
N LEU A 7 15.67 21.89 8.27
CA LEU A 7 14.62 20.97 8.70
C LEU A 7 14.38 19.84 7.68
N GLY A 8 15.28 19.71 6.70
CA GLY A 8 15.15 18.79 5.58
C GLY A 8 13.80 18.90 4.89
N ASN A 9 13.09 17.78 4.82
CA ASN A 9 11.77 17.68 4.19
C ASN A 9 10.63 18.37 4.97
N TYR A 10 10.93 18.95 6.13
CA TYR A 10 9.96 19.66 7.00
C TYR A 10 10.26 21.16 7.10
N SER A 11 10.96 21.74 6.11
CA SER A 11 11.17 23.19 6.03
C SER A 11 9.86 23.98 6.06
N ASP A 12 8.84 23.44 5.40
CA ASP A 12 7.51 24.06 5.29
C ASP A 12 6.52 23.51 6.34
N PHE A 13 7.01 22.77 7.34
CA PHE A 13 6.16 22.20 8.37
C PHE A 13 5.47 23.29 9.20
N ASP A 14 4.14 23.22 9.23
CA ASP A 14 3.32 24.12 10.04
C ASP A 14 3.34 23.69 11.52
N PHE A 15 4.34 24.18 12.23
CA PHE A 15 4.46 24.05 13.67
C PHE A 15 3.26 24.66 14.41
N GLN A 16 2.62 25.70 13.86
CA GLN A 16 1.53 26.40 14.54
C GLN A 16 0.27 25.54 14.61
N THR A 17 -0.13 24.94 13.50
CA THR A 17 -1.31 24.07 13.45
C THR A 17 -1.11 22.85 14.35
N THR A 18 0.05 22.20 14.26
CA THR A 18 0.37 21.05 15.11
C THR A 18 0.41 21.42 16.59
N SER A 19 0.99 22.57 16.94
CA SER A 19 1.07 23.02 18.34
C SER A 19 -0.30 23.38 18.91
N LYS A 20 -1.18 24.01 18.13
CA LYS A 20 -2.58 24.27 18.52
C LYS A 20 -3.34 22.97 18.75
N TRP A 21 -3.11 21.97 17.92
CA TRP A 21 -3.72 20.65 18.06
C TRP A 21 -3.33 19.96 19.37
N ILE A 22 -2.04 20.00 19.73
CA ILE A 22 -1.55 19.47 21.01
C ILE A 22 -2.15 20.25 22.19
N ALA A 23 -2.13 21.58 22.13
CA ALA A 23 -2.66 22.44 23.19
C ALA A 23 -4.17 22.25 23.40
N LYS A 24 -4.94 21.98 22.33
CA LYS A 24 -6.36 21.59 22.45
C LYS A 24 -6.53 20.32 23.29
N HIS A 25 -5.64 19.35 23.13
CA HIS A 25 -5.69 18.06 23.83
C HIS A 25 -5.09 18.08 25.25
N SER A 26 -4.43 19.16 25.66
CA SER A 26 -3.95 19.35 27.03
C SER A 26 -5.00 19.96 27.97
N LYS A 27 -6.08 20.55 27.43
CA LYS A 27 -7.12 21.21 28.23
C LYS A 27 -7.77 20.24 29.21
N GLY A 28 -7.85 20.65 30.48
CA GLY A 28 -8.46 19.87 31.56
C GLY A 28 -7.64 18.64 32.02
N LYS A 29 -6.36 18.55 31.66
CA LYS A 29 -5.46 17.47 32.09
C LYS A 29 -4.30 18.00 32.93
N GLU A 30 -3.92 17.27 33.96
CA GLU A 30 -2.71 17.56 34.75
C GLU A 30 -1.42 17.25 33.98
N ARG A 31 -1.47 16.25 33.09
CA ARG A 31 -0.34 15.73 32.32
C ARG A 31 -0.78 15.34 30.91
N LEU A 32 0.11 15.54 29.94
CA LEU A 32 -0.04 15.04 28.58
C LEU A 32 1.29 14.51 28.06
N VAL A 33 1.30 13.30 27.49
CA VAL A 33 2.47 12.73 26.82
C VAL A 33 2.26 12.65 25.33
N VAL A 34 3.16 13.28 24.57
CA VAL A 34 3.13 13.34 23.12
C VAL A 34 4.25 12.48 22.57
N ALA A 35 3.92 11.39 21.88
CA ALA A 35 4.89 10.63 21.09
C ALA A 35 5.13 11.32 19.74
N LEU A 36 6.39 11.39 19.32
CA LEU A 36 6.82 11.83 18.00
C LEU A 36 7.44 10.64 17.27
N GLN A 37 6.85 10.23 16.15
CA GLN A 37 7.36 9.16 15.30
C GLN A 37 7.82 9.74 13.96
N PHE A 38 9.03 9.39 13.53
CA PHE A 38 9.61 9.87 12.28
C PHE A 38 9.90 8.71 11.33
N SER A 39 9.96 9.00 10.04
CA SER A 39 10.56 8.11 9.05
C SER A 39 12.07 7.93 9.32
N VAL A 40 12.65 6.88 8.75
CA VAL A 40 14.08 6.55 8.92
C VAL A 40 14.99 7.67 8.44
N SER A 41 14.63 8.35 7.34
CA SER A 41 15.42 9.46 6.79
C SER A 41 15.32 10.72 7.64
N ASP A 42 14.26 10.86 8.42
CA ASP A 42 13.86 12.13 9.01
C ASP A 42 14.12 12.20 10.52
N ILE A 43 14.36 11.06 11.17
CA ILE A 43 14.61 10.97 12.60
C ILE A 43 15.79 11.84 13.07
N LYS A 44 16.75 12.13 12.18
CA LYS A 44 17.85 13.06 12.44
C LYS A 44 17.40 14.48 12.76
N TYR A 45 16.21 14.89 12.33
CA TYR A 45 15.62 16.21 12.62
C TYR A 45 14.76 16.22 13.89
N ALA A 46 14.53 15.06 14.52
CA ALA A 46 13.61 14.90 15.63
C ALA A 46 13.91 15.82 16.84
N PRO A 47 15.17 15.96 17.33
CA PRO A 47 15.45 16.84 18.47
C PRO A 47 15.07 18.30 18.19
N ARG A 48 15.31 18.77 16.97
CA ARG A 48 15.01 20.15 16.57
C ARG A 48 13.52 20.38 16.41
N ILE A 49 12.82 19.47 15.73
CA ILE A 49 11.37 19.54 15.55
C ILE A 49 10.67 19.47 16.91
N GLN A 50 11.09 18.57 17.79
CA GLN A 50 10.59 18.50 19.17
C GLN A 50 10.74 19.84 19.89
N TYR A 51 11.95 20.41 19.90
CA TYR A 51 12.21 21.68 20.58
C TYR A 51 11.31 22.82 20.07
N LEU A 52 11.12 22.92 18.76
CA LEU A 52 10.29 23.96 18.14
C LEU A 52 8.81 23.79 18.49
N ILE A 53 8.29 22.55 18.42
CA ILE A 53 6.91 22.24 18.83
C ILE A 53 6.73 22.54 20.32
N GLU A 54 7.62 22.06 21.18
CA GLU A 54 7.55 22.24 22.62
C GLU A 54 7.53 23.72 23.01
N LYS A 55 8.43 24.52 22.42
CA LYS A 55 8.46 25.97 22.62
C LYS A 55 7.13 26.62 22.23
N GLN A 56 6.57 26.26 21.08
CA GLN A 56 5.34 26.88 20.58
C GLN A 56 4.10 26.45 21.36
N VAL A 57 4.00 25.17 21.73
CA VAL A 57 2.94 24.64 22.60
C VAL A 57 2.96 25.36 23.95
N ASN A 58 4.13 25.49 24.59
CA ASN A 58 4.25 26.19 25.87
C ASN A 58 3.80 27.65 25.77
N CYS A 59 4.14 28.34 24.66
CA CYS A 59 3.65 29.69 24.41
C CYS A 59 2.12 29.76 24.24
N ILE A 60 1.50 28.79 23.56
CA ILE A 60 0.03 28.75 23.37
C ILE A 60 -0.67 28.50 24.71
N VAL A 61 -0.23 27.48 25.46
CA VAL A 61 -0.84 27.12 26.75
C VAL A 61 -0.70 28.27 27.75
N SER A 62 0.46 28.95 27.82
CA SER A 62 0.66 30.10 28.72
C SER A 62 -0.22 31.32 28.42
N LYS A 63 -0.73 31.44 27.19
CA LYS A 63 -1.62 32.55 26.78
C LYS A 63 -3.09 32.23 27.01
N GLU A 64 -3.46 30.96 26.98
CA GLU A 64 -4.85 30.50 27.14
C GLU A 64 -5.23 30.28 28.60
N ASP A 65 -4.32 29.78 29.43
CA ASP A 65 -4.55 29.50 30.84
C ASP A 65 -3.91 30.57 31.73
N GLY A 66 -4.72 31.50 32.25
CA GLY A 66 -4.32 32.43 33.33
C GLY A 66 -4.31 31.80 34.73
N SER A 67 -4.43 30.47 34.82
CA SER A 67 -4.58 29.68 36.06
C SER A 67 -3.26 29.01 36.48
N LYS A 68 -3.16 28.62 37.76
CA LYS A 68 -1.95 27.96 38.33
C LYS A 68 -1.81 26.47 37.97
N ASP A 69 -2.81 25.87 37.32
CA ASP A 69 -2.86 24.43 37.03
C ASP A 69 -2.59 24.16 35.54
N GLN A 70 -1.38 24.50 35.09
CA GLN A 70 -0.94 24.29 33.72
C GLN A 70 -0.62 22.80 33.47
N CYS A 71 -1.18 22.23 32.41
CA CYS A 71 -0.90 20.85 32.01
C CYS A 71 0.60 20.62 31.80
N ASN A 72 1.18 19.59 32.44
CA ASN A 72 2.57 19.18 32.22
C ASN A 72 2.67 18.36 30.93
N ILE A 73 3.12 18.99 29.85
CA ILE A 73 3.28 18.36 28.54
C ILE A 73 4.70 17.81 28.40
N ARG A 74 4.82 16.51 28.12
CA ARG A 74 6.10 15.83 27.90
C ARG A 74 6.15 15.23 26.50
N PHE A 75 7.26 15.46 25.81
CA PHE A 75 7.51 14.90 24.48
C PHE A 75 8.40 13.65 24.58
N PHE A 76 8.08 12.64 23.77
CA PHE A 76 8.85 11.41 23.62
C PHE A 76 9.12 11.13 22.14
N VAL A 77 10.38 11.19 21.72
CA VAL A 77 10.78 10.79 20.38
C VAL A 77 10.91 9.27 20.33
N LEU A 78 10.09 8.62 19.51
CA LEU A 78 10.17 7.18 19.27
C LEU A 78 11.39 6.91 18.39
N SER A 79 12.44 6.39 19.04
CA SER A 79 13.78 6.28 18.44
C SER A 79 13.99 4.96 17.70
N ASP A 80 13.16 3.95 17.97
CA ASP A 80 13.24 2.68 17.28
C ASP A 80 12.74 2.82 15.84
N ILE A 81 13.51 2.30 14.90
CA ILE A 81 13.08 2.24 13.51
C ILE A 81 11.99 1.17 13.39
N VAL A 82 10.74 1.62 13.21
CA VAL A 82 9.64 0.73 12.84
C VAL A 82 9.91 0.18 11.46
N ASN A 83 9.84 -1.15 11.33
CA ASN A 83 9.88 -1.80 10.04
C ASN A 83 8.59 -2.62 9.88
N PRO A 84 7.70 -2.27 8.93
CA PRO A 84 7.82 -1.17 7.95
C PRO A 84 7.69 0.24 8.55
N ALA A 85 8.41 1.22 7.96
CA ALA A 85 8.42 2.62 8.41
C ALA A 85 7.04 3.31 8.33
N CYS A 86 6.17 2.83 7.44
CA CYS A 86 4.83 3.38 7.25
C CYS A 86 3.82 2.99 8.35
N CYS A 87 4.16 2.06 9.26
CA CYS A 87 3.27 1.63 10.34
C CYS A 87 3.46 2.47 11.60
N LEU A 88 2.41 2.59 12.42
CA LEU A 88 2.51 3.17 13.75
C LEU A 88 3.32 2.26 14.69
N ASP A 89 4.19 2.84 15.53
CA ASP A 89 4.95 2.09 16.54
C ASP A 89 4.10 1.74 17.77
N VAL A 90 3.11 0.85 17.57
CA VAL A 90 2.15 0.44 18.60
C VAL A 90 2.83 0.01 19.90
N LEU A 91 4.02 -0.61 19.83
CA LEU A 91 4.74 -1.09 21.01
C LEU A 91 5.36 0.07 21.78
N ASN A 92 6.13 0.93 21.13
CA ASN A 92 6.82 2.01 21.83
C ASN A 92 5.87 3.11 22.28
N ILE A 93 4.79 3.38 21.54
CA ILE A 93 3.73 4.29 22.00
C ILE A 93 3.09 3.79 23.30
N LYS A 94 2.87 2.46 23.43
CA LYS A 94 2.36 1.87 24.66
C LYS A 94 3.37 1.92 25.80
N LYS A 95 4.65 1.64 25.53
CA LYS A 95 5.73 1.69 26.54
C LYS A 95 5.99 3.10 27.06
N SER A 96 5.86 4.13 26.21
CA SER A 96 6.01 5.52 26.63
C SER A 96 4.80 6.07 27.40
N HIS A 97 3.73 5.28 27.53
CA HIS A 97 2.44 5.71 28.09
C HIS A 97 1.98 7.02 27.45
N SER A 98 2.10 7.11 26.12
CA SER A 98 1.71 8.29 25.37
C SER A 98 0.20 8.45 25.37
N ASP A 99 -0.23 9.71 25.37
CA ASP A 99 -1.63 10.13 25.27
C ASP A 99 -1.99 10.57 23.85
N LEU A 100 -0.99 10.99 23.06
CA LEU A 100 -1.12 11.41 21.65
C LEU A 100 0.09 10.92 20.84
N LEU A 101 -0.09 10.81 19.52
CA LEU A 101 0.98 10.52 18.56
C LEU A 101 1.00 11.57 17.46
N ILE A 102 2.19 12.07 17.14
CA ILE A 102 2.46 12.83 15.92
C ILE A 102 3.34 11.96 15.03
N HIS A 103 2.83 11.59 13.87
CA HIS A 103 3.51 10.73 12.91
C HIS A 103 3.97 11.55 11.72
N PHE A 104 5.28 11.66 11.54
CA PHE A 104 5.92 12.41 10.48
C PHE A 104 6.27 11.50 9.29
N GLY A 105 5.85 11.93 8.10
CA GLY A 105 6.03 11.26 6.82
C GLY A 105 4.85 10.38 6.44
N TYR A 106 5.09 9.56 5.41
CA TYR A 106 4.10 8.63 4.87
C TYR A 106 3.65 7.55 5.86
N SER A 107 2.33 7.35 5.95
CA SER A 107 1.70 6.30 6.77
C SER A 107 0.84 5.37 5.91
N CYS A 108 0.92 4.07 6.19
CA CYS A 108 0.05 3.06 5.58
C CYS A 108 -1.32 2.95 6.24
N TYR A 109 -1.52 3.65 7.37
CA TYR A 109 -2.71 3.62 8.23
C TYR A 109 -3.08 2.24 8.78
N HIS A 110 -2.19 1.26 8.63
CA HIS A 110 -2.37 -0.07 9.21
C HIS A 110 -2.48 0.04 10.74
N ASN A 111 -3.43 -0.68 11.32
CA ASN A 111 -3.74 -0.73 12.75
C ASN A 111 -4.25 0.57 13.40
N ILE A 112 -4.51 1.63 12.63
CA ILE A 112 -5.00 2.89 13.21
C ILE A 112 -6.34 2.74 13.95
N ARG A 113 -7.29 1.95 13.42
CA ARG A 113 -8.58 1.65 14.08
C ARG A 113 -8.42 0.85 15.38
N ASN A 114 -7.32 0.11 15.53
CA ASN A 114 -7.05 -0.68 16.73
C ASN A 114 -6.37 0.13 17.83
N PHE A 115 -5.91 1.34 17.50
CA PHE A 115 -5.16 2.19 18.39
C PHE A 115 -6.11 3.24 18.99
N ARG A 116 -6.37 3.15 20.30
CA ARG A 116 -7.32 4.05 21.00
C ARG A 116 -6.68 5.39 21.41
N LEU A 117 -5.82 5.94 20.57
CA LEU A 117 -5.05 7.15 20.88
C LEU A 117 -5.09 8.10 19.68
N PRO A 118 -5.34 9.40 19.89
CA PRO A 118 -5.40 10.39 18.81
C PRO A 118 -4.06 10.49 18.08
N VAL A 119 -4.10 10.36 16.75
CA VAL A 119 -2.91 10.43 15.89
C VAL A 119 -3.03 11.65 14.96
N TYR A 120 -1.98 12.45 14.90
CA TYR A 120 -1.83 13.57 13.98
C TYR A 120 -0.76 13.21 12.94
N PHE A 121 -1.12 13.17 11.66
CA PHE A 121 -0.16 12.90 10.59
C PHE A 121 0.40 14.19 10.03
N VAL A 122 1.72 14.20 9.86
CA VAL A 122 2.47 15.31 9.28
C VAL A 122 3.13 14.81 8.00
N PRO A 123 2.62 15.18 6.81
CA PRO A 123 3.30 14.84 5.57
C PRO A 123 4.65 15.56 5.48
N SER A 124 5.61 14.90 4.85
CA SER A 124 6.88 15.49 4.43
C SER A 124 6.72 16.20 3.09
N SER A 125 7.63 17.10 2.73
CA SER A 125 7.64 17.74 1.40
C SER A 125 7.67 16.72 0.25
N SER A 126 8.29 15.56 0.49
CA SER A 126 8.37 14.47 -0.47
C SER A 126 7.09 13.64 -0.61
N ASP A 127 6.09 13.88 0.25
CA ASP A 127 4.77 13.25 0.17
C ASP A 127 3.78 14.07 -0.67
N TYR A 128 4.15 15.28 -1.12
CA TYR A 128 3.31 16.13 -1.96
C TYR A 128 3.54 15.84 -3.45
N PHE A 129 2.45 15.90 -4.22
CA PHE A 129 2.51 15.89 -5.68
C PHE A 129 2.73 17.32 -6.17
N TYR A 130 3.98 17.64 -6.50
CA TYR A 130 4.34 18.97 -6.97
C TYR A 130 3.86 19.21 -8.40
N VAL A 131 3.23 20.37 -8.61
CA VAL A 131 2.80 20.83 -9.92
C VAL A 131 3.58 22.09 -10.24
N SER A 132 4.67 21.94 -11.00
CA SER A 132 5.60 23.02 -11.31
C SER A 132 5.02 24.09 -12.24
N GLU A 133 4.06 23.71 -13.10
CA GLU A 133 3.55 24.60 -14.14
C GLU A 133 2.02 24.63 -14.17
N SER A 134 1.45 25.81 -14.40
CA SER A 134 0.01 25.97 -14.62
C SER A 134 -0.49 25.13 -15.81
N ASN A 135 0.38 24.84 -16.79
CA ASN A 135 0.08 24.00 -17.94
C ASN A 135 -0.16 22.54 -17.58
N THR A 136 0.46 22.01 -16.52
CA THR A 136 0.29 20.60 -16.14
C THR A 136 -1.17 20.27 -15.83
N LEU A 137 -1.87 21.11 -15.06
CA LEU A 137 -3.30 20.90 -14.76
C LEU A 137 -4.18 21.06 -16.02
N CYS A 138 -3.79 21.91 -16.97
CA CYS A 138 -4.48 21.98 -18.28
C CYS A 138 -4.31 20.67 -19.05
N ASN A 139 -3.08 20.14 -19.10
CA ASN A 139 -2.78 18.90 -19.80
C ASN A 139 -3.51 17.71 -19.17
N ILE A 140 -3.62 17.66 -17.82
CA ILE A 140 -4.45 16.66 -17.11
C ILE A 140 -5.89 16.73 -17.59
N THR A 141 -6.46 17.93 -17.61
CA THR A 141 -7.86 18.12 -18.03
C THR A 141 -8.07 17.72 -19.49
N SER A 142 -7.17 18.11 -20.39
CA SER A 142 -7.22 17.76 -21.82
C SER A 142 -7.06 16.25 -22.04
N PHE A 143 -6.17 15.60 -21.31
CA PHE A 143 -5.98 14.15 -21.36
C PHE A 143 -7.24 13.42 -20.89
N LEU A 144 -7.81 13.82 -19.75
CA LEU A 144 -9.07 13.28 -19.25
C LEU A 144 -10.20 13.41 -20.28
N TYR A 145 -10.36 14.60 -20.88
CA TYR A 145 -11.36 14.84 -21.92
C TYR A 145 -11.21 13.89 -23.11
N LYS A 146 -9.97 13.73 -23.61
CA LYS A 146 -9.68 12.82 -24.72
C LYS A 146 -10.06 11.37 -24.38
N GLN A 147 -9.69 10.87 -23.20
CA GLN A 147 -9.97 9.49 -22.82
C GLN A 147 -11.46 9.24 -22.56
N LEU A 148 -12.14 10.17 -21.89
CA LEU A 148 -13.57 10.06 -21.59
C LEU A 148 -14.42 10.14 -22.86
N ASN A 149 -14.07 11.01 -23.81
CA ASN A 149 -14.76 11.08 -25.10
C ASN A 149 -14.59 9.82 -25.93
N ASN A 150 -13.39 9.25 -25.99
CA ASN A 150 -13.17 7.97 -26.66
C ASN A 150 -14.08 6.88 -26.07
N ARG A 151 -14.21 6.84 -24.73
CA ARG A 151 -15.10 5.90 -24.03
C ARG A 151 -16.59 6.12 -24.30
N LEU A 152 -17.03 7.37 -24.39
CA LEU A 152 -18.42 7.69 -24.76
C LEU A 152 -18.71 7.27 -26.21
N LEU A 153 -17.75 7.41 -27.12
CA LEU A 153 -17.89 6.98 -28.52
C LEU A 153 -17.88 5.46 -28.70
N GLU A 154 -17.14 4.73 -27.85
CA GLU A 154 -17.08 3.27 -27.84
C GLU A 154 -18.27 2.62 -27.09
N GLY A 155 -19.01 3.39 -26.29
CA GLY A 155 -20.03 2.89 -25.38
C GLY A 155 -21.33 2.43 -26.06
N ASN A 156 -21.94 1.37 -25.51
CA ASN A 156 -23.31 0.99 -25.85
C ASN A 156 -24.33 2.01 -25.28
N ASN A 157 -25.49 2.18 -25.92
CA ASN A 157 -26.61 3.07 -25.51
C ASN A 157 -27.17 2.82 -24.08
N SER A 158 -26.62 1.89 -23.30
CA SER A 158 -27.09 1.52 -21.95
C SER A 158 -26.33 2.15 -20.79
N LEU A 159 -25.18 2.80 -21.05
CA LEU A 159 -24.39 3.47 -20.00
C LEU A 159 -25.13 4.70 -19.49
N LYS A 160 -25.49 4.73 -18.20
CA LYS A 160 -26.20 5.88 -17.61
C LYS A 160 -25.32 6.76 -16.74
N ARG A 161 -24.25 6.20 -16.18
CA ARG A 161 -23.35 6.94 -15.27
C ARG A 161 -21.91 6.47 -15.42
N MET A 162 -21.00 7.44 -15.44
CA MET A 162 -19.56 7.23 -15.46
C MET A 162 -18.94 7.89 -14.22
N ASN A 163 -18.35 7.09 -13.35
CA ASN A 163 -17.66 7.56 -12.15
C ASN A 163 -16.16 7.64 -12.47
N VAL A 164 -15.58 8.83 -12.45
CA VAL A 164 -14.16 9.09 -12.74
C VAL A 164 -13.45 9.39 -11.43
N ILE A 165 -12.40 8.64 -11.11
CA ILE A 165 -11.59 8.84 -9.90
C ILE A 165 -10.23 9.39 -10.33
N LEU A 166 -9.79 10.47 -9.71
CA LEU A 166 -8.48 11.08 -9.91
C LEU A 166 -7.61 10.82 -8.68
N SER A 167 -6.41 10.30 -8.89
CA SER A 167 -5.43 10.02 -7.83
C SER A 167 -4.05 10.50 -8.25
N PHE A 168 -3.23 10.89 -7.29
CA PHE A 168 -1.87 11.39 -7.49
C PHE A 168 -0.88 10.60 -6.62
N GLN A 169 0.38 10.49 -7.07
CA GLN A 169 1.44 9.77 -6.35
C GLN A 169 1.70 10.32 -4.94
N GLY A 170 1.34 11.59 -4.70
CA GLY A 170 1.38 12.26 -3.41
C GLY A 170 0.13 13.13 -3.18
N ILE A 171 0.17 13.91 -2.10
CA ILE A 171 -0.87 14.87 -1.73
C ILE A 171 -0.83 16.04 -2.70
N LEU A 172 -1.92 16.26 -3.44
CA LEU A 172 -2.08 17.47 -4.24
C LEU A 172 -2.39 18.65 -3.30
N GLU A 173 -1.65 19.75 -3.39
CA GLU A 173 -1.90 20.94 -2.56
C GLU A 173 -3.31 21.53 -2.79
N ASN A 174 -3.90 22.12 -1.75
CA ASN A 174 -5.27 22.67 -1.80
C ASN A 174 -5.48 23.66 -2.95
N ASN A 175 -4.54 24.56 -3.20
CA ASN A 175 -4.64 25.51 -4.32
C ASN A 175 -4.67 24.78 -5.67
N SER A 176 -3.79 23.79 -5.86
CA SER A 176 -3.73 22.95 -7.05
C SER A 176 -5.01 22.12 -7.24
N GLN A 177 -5.60 21.62 -6.14
CA GLN A 177 -6.91 20.96 -6.17
C GLN A 177 -8.00 21.90 -6.67
N THR A 178 -8.08 23.13 -6.14
CA THR A 178 -9.06 24.14 -6.57
C THR A 178 -8.89 24.54 -8.03
N ILE A 179 -7.65 24.73 -8.49
CA ILE A 179 -7.39 25.07 -9.90
C ILE A 179 -7.76 23.91 -10.83
N LEU A 180 -7.42 22.67 -10.47
CA LEU A 180 -7.80 21.49 -11.24
C LEU A 180 -9.32 21.36 -11.33
N LEU A 181 -10.01 21.57 -10.21
CA LEU A 181 -11.46 21.62 -10.10
C LEU A 181 -12.10 22.63 -11.06
N ASP A 182 -11.60 23.86 -11.06
CA ASP A 182 -12.12 24.93 -11.90
C ASP A 182 -11.87 24.64 -13.38
N LYS A 183 -10.71 24.08 -13.73
CA LYS A 183 -10.40 23.66 -15.10
C LYS A 183 -11.33 22.55 -15.57
N ILE A 184 -11.55 21.51 -14.76
CA ILE A 184 -12.49 20.44 -15.06
C ILE A 184 -13.91 20.99 -15.26
N ARG A 185 -14.38 21.89 -14.38
CA ARG A 185 -15.71 22.52 -14.50
C ARG A 185 -15.86 23.38 -15.76
N SER A 186 -14.81 24.11 -16.13
CA SER A 186 -14.78 24.95 -17.32
C SER A 186 -14.62 24.17 -18.63
N SER A 187 -14.20 22.91 -18.55
CA SER A 187 -14.00 22.05 -19.72
C SER A 187 -15.32 21.58 -20.34
N GLU A 188 -15.26 21.12 -21.59
CA GLU A 188 -16.42 20.57 -22.29
C GLU A 188 -16.92 19.23 -21.72
N LEU A 189 -16.27 18.66 -20.71
CA LEU A 189 -16.71 17.41 -20.04
C LEU A 189 -18.15 17.47 -19.53
N ASN A 190 -18.62 18.64 -19.10
CA ASN A 190 -20.01 18.82 -18.66
C ASN A 190 -20.99 19.03 -19.83
N LYS A 191 -20.49 19.26 -21.04
CA LYS A 191 -21.28 19.53 -22.25
C LYS A 191 -21.45 18.29 -23.14
N THR A 192 -20.63 17.25 -22.95
CA THR A 192 -20.48 16.14 -23.91
C THR A 192 -21.48 14.99 -23.80
N SER A 193 -22.48 15.00 -22.91
CA SER A 193 -23.55 14.01 -23.04
C SER A 193 -24.87 14.45 -22.41
N ASN A 194 -25.94 14.46 -23.22
CA ASN A 194 -27.29 14.68 -22.72
C ASN A 194 -27.86 13.44 -22.00
N ASP A 195 -27.20 12.27 -22.11
CA ASP A 195 -27.73 10.97 -21.63
C ASP A 195 -26.87 10.24 -20.57
N VAL A 196 -25.60 10.62 -20.33
CA VAL A 196 -24.69 9.95 -19.37
C VAL A 196 -24.24 10.92 -18.26
N GLU A 197 -24.53 10.57 -17.00
CA GLU A 197 -24.06 11.36 -15.86
C GLU A 197 -22.58 11.09 -15.57
N ILE A 198 -21.71 12.10 -15.72
CA ILE A 198 -20.29 12.00 -15.36
C ILE A 198 -20.08 12.53 -13.94
N CYS A 199 -19.65 11.67 -13.02
CA CYS A 199 -19.31 12.03 -11.65
C CYS A 199 -17.79 11.94 -11.46
N ILE A 200 -17.13 13.07 -11.18
CA ILE A 200 -15.69 13.10 -10.96
C ILE A 200 -15.40 13.18 -9.46
N TYR A 201 -14.51 12.31 -9.00
CA TYR A 201 -14.07 12.19 -7.63
C TYR A 201 -12.56 12.37 -7.57
N GLN A 202 -12.07 13.02 -6.53
CA GLN A 202 -10.66 12.97 -6.19
C GLN A 202 -10.48 11.93 -5.07
N LEU A 203 -9.59 10.98 -5.30
CA LEU A 203 -9.07 10.13 -4.24
C LEU A 203 -8.16 11.00 -3.38
N SER A 204 -8.63 11.33 -2.19
CA SER A 204 -7.82 12.03 -1.21
C SER A 204 -6.87 11.02 -0.58
N PRO A 205 -5.53 11.10 -0.77
CA PRO A 205 -4.62 10.48 0.18
C PRO A 205 -5.00 11.05 1.54
N ILE A 206 -5.40 10.16 2.43
CA ILE A 206 -6.27 10.47 3.57
C ILE A 206 -5.76 11.74 4.26
N ASN A 207 -6.57 12.80 4.26
CA ASN A 207 -6.23 14.09 4.85
C ASN A 207 -6.38 13.96 6.38
N VAL A 208 -5.51 13.17 7.01
CA VAL A 208 -5.59 12.86 8.43
C VAL A 208 -4.80 13.89 9.23
N THR A 209 -5.25 15.14 9.17
CA THR A 209 -4.84 16.13 10.18
C THR A 209 -5.62 15.95 11.48
N ASP A 210 -6.66 15.10 11.52
CA ASP A 210 -7.44 14.87 12.74
C ASP A 210 -8.03 13.44 12.79
N CYS A 211 -7.27 12.44 13.26
CA CYS A 211 -7.88 11.20 13.77
C CYS A 211 -8.40 11.45 15.20
N ILE A 212 -9.46 12.25 15.30
CA ILE A 212 -10.20 12.39 16.56
C ILE A 212 -11.20 11.23 16.62
N GLN A 213 -11.14 10.46 17.71
CA GLN A 213 -12.20 9.51 18.06
C GLN A 213 -13.47 10.28 18.41
N ASP A 214 -14.22 10.75 17.41
CA ASP A 214 -15.66 10.77 17.58
C ASP A 214 -16.12 9.32 17.47
N GLN A 215 -17.01 8.89 18.38
CA GLN A 215 -17.57 7.53 18.45
C GLN A 215 -18.34 7.12 17.17
N TYR A 216 -18.36 7.98 16.15
CA TYR A 216 -19.02 7.82 14.86
C TYR A 216 -18.08 7.90 13.66
N SER A 217 -16.77 8.11 13.83
CA SER A 217 -15.85 8.24 12.70
C SER A 217 -15.32 6.88 12.20
N GLU A 218 -16.18 6.14 11.50
CA GLU A 218 -15.82 4.92 10.74
C GLU A 218 -14.86 5.19 9.56
N PHE A 219 -14.41 6.43 9.34
CA PHE A 219 -13.89 6.91 8.05
C PHE A 219 -12.43 6.57 7.74
N ILE A 220 -11.64 6.08 8.70
CA ILE A 220 -10.17 6.18 8.59
C ILE A 220 -9.51 5.07 7.75
N CYS A 221 -10.17 3.93 7.49
CA CYS A 221 -9.61 2.89 6.60
C CYS A 221 -10.31 2.80 5.24
N ASP A 222 -11.36 3.59 5.03
CA ASP A 222 -12.12 3.56 3.80
C ASP A 222 -11.60 4.72 2.96
N LEU A 223 -11.02 4.41 1.81
CA LEU A 223 -10.46 5.41 0.90
C LEU A 223 -11.55 6.43 0.55
N LEU A 224 -11.35 7.67 0.97
CA LEU A 224 -12.34 8.73 0.79
C LEU A 224 -12.23 9.29 -0.63
N LEU A 225 -13.38 9.28 -1.30
CA LEU A 225 -13.61 9.96 -2.56
C LEU A 225 -14.34 11.26 -2.26
N THR A 226 -13.65 12.39 -2.43
CA THR A 226 -14.30 13.70 -2.38
C THR A 226 -14.93 13.96 -3.74
N LYS A 227 -16.28 14.02 -3.80
CA LYS A 227 -16.98 14.36 -5.04
C LYS A 227 -16.68 15.82 -5.38
N LEU A 228 -16.17 16.07 -6.57
CA LEU A 228 -15.85 17.43 -7.01
C LEU A 228 -17.14 18.26 -7.09
N GLY A 229 -17.27 19.27 -6.21
CA GLY A 229 -18.41 20.20 -6.16
C GLY A 229 -19.59 19.82 -5.27
N HIS A 230 -19.45 18.82 -4.39
CA HIS A 230 -20.43 18.53 -3.34
C HIS A 230 -19.74 18.23 -2.01
N ASP A 231 -20.39 18.59 -0.89
CA ASP A 231 -19.88 18.35 0.47
C ASP A 231 -20.00 16.90 0.95
N LYS A 232 -20.34 15.95 0.07
CA LYS A 232 -20.53 14.53 0.44
C LYS A 232 -19.34 13.70 0.01
N GLU A 233 -18.63 13.17 1.00
CA GLU A 233 -17.61 12.14 0.82
C GLU A 233 -18.28 10.79 0.53
N LEU A 234 -17.73 10.05 -0.43
CA LEU A 234 -18.12 8.69 -0.77
C LEU A 234 -16.97 7.75 -0.41
N LYS A 235 -17.25 6.61 0.22
CA LYS A 235 -16.23 5.58 0.43
C LYS A 235 -15.98 4.82 -0.88
N LEU A 236 -14.73 4.55 -1.22
CA LEU A 236 -14.40 3.76 -2.41
C LEU A 236 -15.07 2.37 -2.39
N ASP A 237 -15.18 1.76 -1.21
CA ASP A 237 -15.90 0.49 -1.01
C ASP A 237 -17.42 0.61 -1.24
N ASP A 238 -18.02 1.78 -0.98
CA ASP A 238 -19.43 2.01 -1.29
C ASP A 238 -19.64 2.14 -2.79
N LEU A 239 -18.68 2.73 -3.51
CA LEU A 239 -18.69 2.77 -4.96
C LEU A 239 -18.53 1.37 -5.57
N GLU A 240 -17.65 0.54 -5.00
CA GLU A 240 -17.53 -0.87 -5.35
C GLU A 240 -18.87 -1.62 -5.18
N LYS A 241 -19.51 -1.55 -4.01
CA LYS A 241 -20.80 -2.21 -3.75
C LYS A 241 -21.89 -1.74 -4.70
N ARG A 242 -21.91 -0.44 -5.01
CA ARG A 242 -22.84 0.13 -6.01
C ARG A 242 -22.59 -0.41 -7.41
N PHE A 243 -21.32 -0.45 -7.83
CA PHE A 243 -20.94 -0.98 -9.12
C PHE A 243 -21.30 -2.46 -9.26
N GLU A 244 -21.05 -3.29 -8.24
CA GLU A 244 -21.44 -4.69 -8.23
C GLU A 244 -22.97 -4.88 -8.31
N ARG A 245 -23.76 -4.07 -7.60
CA ARG A 245 -25.22 -4.08 -7.73
C ARG A 245 -25.68 -3.68 -9.13
N SER A 246 -25.01 -2.71 -9.76
CA SER A 246 -25.35 -2.24 -11.10
C SER A 246 -25.15 -3.30 -12.18
N LYS A 247 -24.19 -4.24 -12.01
CA LYS A 247 -24.00 -5.36 -12.95
C LYS A 247 -25.24 -6.25 -13.08
N ASN A 248 -26.09 -6.28 -12.06
CA ASN A 248 -27.32 -7.07 -12.04
C ASN A 248 -28.57 -6.27 -12.48
N MET A 249 -28.41 -5.01 -12.88
CA MET A 249 -29.50 -4.11 -13.29
C MET A 249 -29.39 -3.75 -14.78
N ALA A 250 -30.48 -3.27 -15.38
CA ALA A 250 -30.52 -2.85 -16.79
C ALA A 250 -29.72 -1.55 -17.07
N SER A 251 -29.33 -0.80 -16.05
CA SER A 251 -28.51 0.41 -16.16
C SER A 251 -27.07 0.11 -15.73
N SER A 252 -26.11 0.25 -16.65
CA SER A 252 -24.69 0.10 -16.32
C SER A 252 -24.13 1.39 -15.74
N GLU A 253 -23.46 1.27 -14.59
CA GLU A 253 -22.48 2.26 -14.14
C GLU A 253 -21.10 1.81 -14.65
N SER A 254 -20.22 2.75 -14.98
CA SER A 254 -18.79 2.50 -15.19
C SER A 254 -17.96 3.24 -14.14
N VAL A 255 -16.78 2.70 -13.84
CA VAL A 255 -15.80 3.34 -12.95
C VAL A 255 -14.46 3.37 -13.66
N ILE A 256 -13.92 4.57 -13.83
CA ILE A 256 -12.62 4.82 -14.46
C ILE A 256 -11.73 5.51 -13.44
N PHE A 257 -10.52 4.98 -13.23
CA PHE A 257 -9.57 5.45 -12.24
C PHE A 257 -8.30 5.94 -12.96
N PHE A 258 -8.01 7.24 -12.86
CA PHE A 258 -6.78 7.84 -13.35
C PHE A 258 -5.82 8.07 -12.19
N HIS A 259 -4.60 7.57 -12.33
CA HIS A 259 -3.53 7.80 -11.37
C HIS A 259 -2.37 8.54 -12.03
N PHE A 260 -1.97 9.69 -11.48
CA PHE A 260 -0.91 10.53 -12.02
C PHE A 260 0.38 10.43 -11.19
N VAL A 261 1.48 10.12 -11.88
CA VAL A 261 2.84 9.96 -11.35
C VAL A 261 3.72 11.04 -11.96
N SER A 262 4.58 11.69 -11.17
CA SER A 262 5.57 12.64 -11.67
C SER A 262 6.88 11.90 -12.00
N LYS A 263 7.57 12.30 -13.07
CA LYS A 263 8.80 11.64 -13.57
C LYS A 263 10.06 11.97 -12.75
N ASP A 264 9.95 12.11 -11.44
CA ASP A 264 11.13 12.31 -10.59
C ASP A 264 11.87 10.99 -10.38
N ASP A 265 13.13 10.92 -10.82
CA ASP A 265 14.03 9.75 -10.68
C ASP A 265 14.23 9.29 -9.22
N LYS A 266 13.89 10.14 -8.24
CA LYS A 266 13.89 9.77 -6.81
C LYS A 266 12.86 8.68 -6.48
N TYR A 267 11.91 8.48 -7.38
CA TYR A 267 10.74 7.64 -7.24
C TYR A 267 10.52 6.80 -8.49
N SER A 268 11.60 6.23 -9.02
CA SER A 268 11.56 5.45 -10.26
C SER A 268 10.60 4.24 -10.15
N ASN A 269 9.61 4.25 -11.04
CA ASN A 269 8.73 3.18 -11.55
C ASN A 269 7.58 2.57 -10.71
N LEU A 270 7.48 2.78 -9.39
CA LEU A 270 6.24 2.93 -8.60
C LEU A 270 6.60 2.99 -7.11
N PRO A 271 6.47 4.14 -6.44
CA PRO A 271 6.66 4.21 -5.00
C PRO A 271 5.44 4.86 -4.36
N ASN A 272 4.35 4.09 -4.27
CA ASN A 272 3.44 4.20 -3.15
C ASN A 272 2.65 2.89 -3.07
N SER A 273 3.08 1.97 -2.20
CA SER A 273 2.43 0.67 -2.02
C SER A 273 0.97 0.76 -1.59
N PHE A 274 0.56 1.91 -1.06
CA PHE A 274 -0.83 2.31 -0.98
C PHE A 274 -1.61 2.03 -2.26
N LEU A 275 -1.09 2.50 -3.39
CA LEU A 275 -1.75 2.46 -4.69
C LEU A 275 -1.68 1.08 -5.30
N GLU A 276 -0.59 0.34 -5.08
CA GLU A 276 -0.51 -1.06 -5.48
C GLU A 276 -1.63 -1.88 -4.84
N ARG A 277 -1.93 -1.65 -3.55
CA ARG A 277 -3.09 -2.28 -2.91
C ARG A 277 -4.41 -1.90 -3.58
N ILE A 278 -4.59 -0.62 -3.90
CA ILE A 278 -5.81 -0.10 -4.54
C ILE A 278 -5.97 -0.75 -5.91
N PHE A 279 -4.94 -0.69 -6.74
CA PHE A 279 -4.98 -1.28 -8.08
C PHE A 279 -5.20 -2.78 -8.01
N LEU A 280 -4.49 -3.50 -7.15
CA LEU A 280 -4.69 -4.95 -7.01
C LEU A 280 -6.07 -5.30 -6.46
N ARG A 281 -6.68 -4.47 -5.61
CA ARG A 281 -8.04 -4.71 -5.09
C ARG A 281 -9.10 -4.45 -6.16
N TYR A 282 -9.00 -3.34 -6.86
CA TYR A 282 -10.07 -2.88 -7.75
C TYR A 282 -9.85 -3.16 -9.24
N ASN A 283 -8.73 -3.76 -9.65
CA ASN A 283 -8.42 -4.05 -11.07
C ASN A 283 -9.47 -4.88 -11.83
N GLN A 284 -10.27 -5.69 -11.13
CA GLN A 284 -11.34 -6.48 -11.73
C GLN A 284 -12.64 -5.69 -11.86
N LEU A 285 -12.75 -4.55 -11.18
CA LEU A 285 -13.95 -3.73 -11.12
C LEU A 285 -13.81 -2.42 -11.88
N PHE A 286 -12.67 -1.75 -11.76
CA PHE A 286 -12.44 -0.43 -12.31
C PHE A 286 -11.50 -0.51 -13.50
N GLU A 287 -11.75 0.34 -14.49
CA GLU A 287 -10.78 0.60 -15.53
C GLU A 287 -9.71 1.54 -14.98
N ILE A 288 -8.44 1.13 -15.00
CA ILE A 288 -7.35 1.88 -14.37
C ILE A 288 -6.39 2.41 -15.45
N PHE A 289 -6.17 3.71 -15.44
CA PHE A 289 -5.16 4.40 -16.23
C PHE A 289 -4.02 4.86 -15.33
N LEU A 290 -2.83 4.34 -15.58
CA LEU A 290 -1.59 4.79 -14.95
C LEU A 290 -0.96 5.83 -15.86
N CYS A 291 -1.01 7.08 -15.42
CA CYS A 291 -0.59 8.24 -16.18
C CYS A 291 0.74 8.76 -15.63
N GLN A 292 1.66 9.07 -16.53
CA GLN A 292 2.92 9.73 -16.22
C GLN A 292 2.86 11.17 -16.70
N VAL A 293 3.26 12.09 -15.83
CA VAL A 293 3.43 13.51 -16.12
C VAL A 293 4.90 13.75 -16.42
N ASN A 294 5.19 14.21 -17.63
CA ASN A 294 6.54 14.55 -18.05
C ASN A 294 6.90 15.96 -17.55
N ASN A 295 7.97 16.07 -16.75
CA ASN A 295 8.35 17.34 -16.13
C ASN A 295 8.88 18.38 -17.14
N SER A 296 9.36 17.96 -18.32
CA SER A 296 9.99 18.84 -19.31
C SER A 296 9.00 19.64 -20.17
N ASP A 297 7.83 19.07 -20.45
CA ASP A 297 6.82 19.61 -21.36
C ASP A 297 5.40 19.53 -20.79
N SER A 298 5.27 19.11 -19.53
CA SER A 298 4.00 18.87 -18.84
C SER A 298 3.09 17.86 -19.57
N SER A 299 3.59 17.09 -20.55
CA SER A 299 2.77 16.17 -21.33
C SER A 299 2.37 14.95 -20.49
N ILE A 300 1.25 14.33 -20.85
CA ILE A 300 0.68 13.20 -20.13
C ILE A 300 0.59 12.01 -21.05
N GLU A 301 1.24 10.94 -20.61
CA GLU A 301 1.31 9.68 -21.32
C GLU A 301 0.88 8.55 -20.39
N LEU A 302 0.60 7.39 -20.97
CA LEU A 302 0.38 6.18 -20.18
C LEU A 302 1.73 5.61 -19.76
N ASN A 303 1.79 5.07 -18.56
CA ASN A 303 3.01 4.50 -17.99
C ASN A 303 3.03 2.97 -18.15
N PRO A 304 3.64 2.42 -19.21
CA PRO A 304 3.71 0.97 -19.42
C PRO A 304 4.58 0.27 -18.37
N ASN A 305 5.60 0.95 -17.83
CA ASN A 305 6.49 0.39 -16.82
C ASN A 305 5.73 0.11 -15.51
N ALA A 306 4.88 1.06 -15.09
CA ALA A 306 4.01 0.90 -13.94
C ALA A 306 3.09 -0.33 -14.06
N LEU A 307 2.54 -0.55 -15.25
CA LEU A 307 1.72 -1.72 -15.54
C LEU A 307 2.52 -3.03 -15.48
N ASN A 308 3.74 -3.02 -16.03
CA ASN A 308 4.65 -4.15 -15.98
C ASN A 308 5.05 -4.50 -14.54
N GLU A 309 5.26 -3.52 -13.67
CA GLU A 309 5.50 -3.73 -12.25
C GLU A 309 4.32 -4.39 -11.55
N LEU A 310 3.09 -3.89 -11.75
CA LEU A 310 1.88 -4.52 -11.20
C LEU A 310 1.71 -5.96 -11.72
N SER A 311 1.98 -6.19 -13.01
CA SER A 311 1.98 -7.52 -13.61
C SER A 311 3.01 -8.45 -12.94
N SER A 312 4.21 -7.93 -12.65
CA SER A 312 5.25 -8.64 -11.92
C SER A 312 4.81 -9.02 -10.51
N ILE A 313 4.18 -8.10 -9.77
CA ILE A 313 3.64 -8.37 -8.42
C ILE A 313 2.58 -9.49 -8.46
N ILE A 314 1.62 -9.43 -9.40
CA ILE A 314 0.59 -10.47 -9.55
C ILE A 314 1.23 -11.82 -9.87
N SER A 315 2.17 -11.85 -10.82
CA SER A 315 2.85 -13.07 -11.23
C SER A 315 3.63 -13.69 -10.07
N LYS A 316 4.37 -12.88 -9.30
CA LYS A 316 5.13 -13.33 -8.13
C LYS A 316 4.22 -13.92 -7.04
N ARG A 317 3.09 -13.27 -6.74
CA ARG A 317 2.09 -13.80 -5.77
C ARG A 317 1.59 -15.18 -6.18
N PHE A 318 1.26 -15.35 -7.46
CA PHE A 318 0.83 -16.65 -8.00
C PHE A 318 1.93 -17.71 -7.90
N VAL A 319 3.15 -17.38 -8.32
CA VAL A 319 4.31 -18.28 -8.27
C VAL A 319 4.56 -18.77 -6.84
N VAL A 320 4.44 -17.91 -5.83
CA VAL A 320 4.67 -18.31 -4.43
C VAL A 320 3.61 -19.31 -3.95
N ILE A 321 2.35 -19.18 -4.38
CA ILE A 321 1.30 -20.17 -4.09
C ILE A 321 1.64 -21.52 -4.72
N GLU A 322 2.02 -21.54 -6.00
CA GLU A 322 2.31 -22.79 -6.70
C GLU A 322 3.57 -23.46 -6.14
N LYS A 323 4.58 -22.67 -5.77
CA LYS A 323 5.76 -23.11 -5.02
C LYS A 323 5.39 -23.70 -3.65
N ALA A 324 4.36 -23.19 -2.98
CA ALA A 324 3.84 -23.80 -1.75
C ALA A 324 3.15 -25.14 -2.02
N LYS A 325 2.35 -25.22 -3.09
CA LYS A 325 1.58 -26.41 -3.46
C LYS A 325 2.44 -27.59 -3.92
N SER A 326 3.63 -27.33 -4.48
CA SER A 326 4.57 -28.37 -4.92
C SER A 326 5.20 -29.19 -3.78
N ILE A 327 5.02 -28.77 -2.52
CA ILE A 327 5.49 -29.52 -1.35
C ILE A 327 4.50 -30.65 -1.04
N HIS A 328 4.82 -31.87 -1.49
CA HIS A 328 3.90 -33.01 -1.51
C HIS A 328 3.90 -33.91 -0.25
N SER A 329 4.80 -33.70 0.71
CA SER A 329 4.97 -34.57 1.89
C SER A 329 4.12 -34.13 3.09
N GLU A 330 4.64 -33.23 3.90
CA GLU A 330 3.99 -32.58 5.05
C GLU A 330 4.32 -31.10 4.96
N ASN A 331 3.36 -30.24 5.28
CA ASN A 331 3.55 -28.79 5.26
C ASN A 331 3.64 -28.24 6.69
N ARG A 332 4.79 -27.69 7.05
CA ARG A 332 4.97 -26.92 8.27
C ARG A 332 4.76 -25.45 7.97
N VAL A 333 3.69 -24.89 8.52
CA VAL A 333 3.25 -23.51 8.27
C VAL A 333 3.46 -22.69 9.53
N ALA A 334 4.10 -21.53 9.43
CA ALA A 334 4.14 -20.55 10.50
C ALA A 334 3.22 -19.37 10.20
N PHE A 335 2.28 -19.10 11.10
CA PHE A 335 1.54 -17.84 11.13
C PHE A 335 2.43 -16.75 11.74
N VAL A 336 2.94 -15.85 10.90
CA VAL A 336 3.80 -14.75 11.31
C VAL A 336 2.91 -13.59 11.72
N ILE A 337 2.92 -13.24 13.01
CA ILE A 337 2.11 -12.16 13.56
C ILE A 337 2.99 -10.95 13.89
N THR A 338 2.57 -9.76 13.45
CA THR A 338 3.23 -8.49 13.79
C THR A 338 2.49 -7.74 14.90
N PRO A 339 3.14 -6.77 15.58
CA PRO A 339 2.45 -5.92 16.54
C PRO A 339 1.22 -5.24 15.94
N GLY A 340 0.15 -5.18 16.72
CA GLY A 340 -1.11 -4.58 16.29
C GLY A 340 -2.09 -5.54 15.60
N ILE A 341 -1.81 -6.85 15.63
CA ILE A 341 -2.76 -7.88 15.17
C ILE A 341 -4.18 -7.62 15.67
N THR A 342 -5.13 -7.69 14.75
CA THR A 342 -6.54 -7.43 14.98
C THR A 342 -7.25 -8.66 15.54
N GLN A 343 -8.41 -8.46 16.18
CA GLN A 343 -9.27 -9.58 16.60
C GLN A 343 -9.76 -10.41 15.40
N LEU A 344 -9.94 -9.79 14.22
CA LEU A 344 -10.36 -10.46 12.99
C LEU A 344 -9.26 -11.38 12.45
N GLU A 345 -8.02 -10.91 12.44
CA GLU A 345 -6.85 -11.72 12.05
C GLU A 345 -6.65 -12.88 13.01
N TRP A 346 -6.85 -12.66 14.32
CA TRP A 346 -6.79 -13.74 15.29
C TRP A 346 -7.85 -14.83 15.04
N LYS A 347 -9.10 -14.44 14.79
CA LYS A 347 -10.17 -15.38 14.41
C LYS A 347 -9.82 -16.16 13.13
N LEU A 348 -9.20 -15.51 12.15
CA LEU A 348 -8.79 -16.16 10.91
C LEU A 348 -7.65 -17.17 11.15
N ILE A 349 -6.69 -16.85 12.04
CA ILE A 349 -5.66 -17.80 12.48
C ILE A 349 -6.29 -19.01 13.15
N GLU A 350 -7.26 -18.82 14.06
CA GLU A 350 -7.96 -19.93 14.71
C GLU A 350 -8.69 -20.82 13.70
N PHE A 351 -9.34 -20.22 12.71
CA PHE A 351 -9.95 -20.94 11.59
C PHE A 351 -8.90 -21.75 10.80
N PHE A 352 -7.76 -21.15 10.46
CA PHE A 352 -6.70 -21.85 9.74
C PHE A 352 -6.04 -22.97 10.56
N LYS A 353 -5.90 -22.82 11.88
CA LYS A 353 -5.36 -23.89 12.75
C LYS A 353 -6.23 -25.14 12.77
N ARG A 354 -7.54 -25.00 12.52
CA ARG A 354 -8.46 -26.15 12.40
C ARG A 354 -8.26 -26.92 11.09
N HIS A 355 -7.68 -26.29 10.06
CA HIS A 355 -7.38 -26.91 8.77
C HIS A 355 -6.02 -27.62 8.83
N ASN A 356 -6.02 -28.84 9.36
CA ASN A 356 -4.81 -29.66 9.55
C ASN A 356 -4.44 -30.52 8.32
N TYR A 357 -5.12 -30.35 7.19
CA TYR A 357 -4.74 -30.95 5.92
C TYR A 357 -5.17 -30.04 4.74
N ARG A 358 -4.51 -30.22 3.60
CA ARG A 358 -4.99 -29.78 2.28
C ARG A 358 -5.12 -30.97 1.34
N ILE A 359 -5.87 -30.80 0.25
CA ILE A 359 -5.95 -31.80 -0.82
C ILE A 359 -4.95 -31.41 -1.90
N ASN A 360 -4.09 -32.34 -2.30
CA ASN A 360 -3.23 -32.15 -3.45
C ASN A 360 -4.07 -32.21 -4.73
N ALA A 361 -3.99 -31.16 -5.55
CA ALA A 361 -4.73 -31.08 -6.80
C ALA A 361 -4.31 -32.18 -7.81
N ASP A 362 -3.04 -32.58 -7.80
CA ASP A 362 -2.49 -33.51 -8.80
C ASP A 362 -2.96 -34.96 -8.56
N ASN A 363 -3.01 -35.40 -7.31
CA ASN A 363 -3.26 -36.81 -6.98
C ASN A 363 -4.39 -37.04 -5.96
N GLY A 364 -5.09 -35.98 -5.56
CA GLY A 364 -6.20 -36.04 -4.60
C GLY A 364 -5.81 -36.45 -3.17
N LYS A 365 -4.51 -36.66 -2.88
CA LYS A 365 -4.07 -37.10 -1.55
C LYS A 365 -4.16 -35.96 -0.54
N LYS A 366 -4.55 -36.31 0.69
CA LYS A 366 -4.47 -35.39 1.82
C LYS A 366 -3.01 -35.20 2.24
N ILE A 367 -2.57 -33.95 2.26
CA ILE A 367 -1.26 -33.55 2.77
C ILE A 367 -1.48 -32.93 4.14
N LYS A 368 -0.81 -33.45 5.16
CA LYS A 368 -0.91 -32.97 6.54
C LYS A 368 -0.29 -31.58 6.66
N ILE A 369 -0.93 -30.73 7.46
CA ILE A 369 -0.47 -29.39 7.79
C ILE A 369 -0.24 -29.30 9.29
N GLU A 370 0.98 -28.92 9.66
CA GLU A 370 1.37 -28.58 11.01
C GLU A 370 1.51 -27.06 11.12
N THR A 371 0.85 -26.45 12.10
CA THR A 371 0.80 -24.98 12.22
C THR A 371 1.53 -24.48 13.48
N HIS A 372 2.31 -23.43 13.30
CA HIS A 372 3.04 -22.72 14.35
C HIS A 372 2.64 -21.25 14.36
N ILE A 373 2.87 -20.55 15.48
CA ILE A 373 2.71 -19.10 15.56
C ILE A 373 4.08 -18.51 15.87
N ILE A 374 4.52 -17.54 15.07
CA ILE A 374 5.76 -16.81 15.29
C ILE A 374 5.43 -15.33 15.39
N SER A 375 5.76 -14.70 16.51
CA SER A 375 5.64 -13.25 16.66
C SER A 375 6.95 -12.57 16.29
N LEU A 376 6.91 -11.66 15.31
CA LEU A 376 8.08 -10.93 14.83
C LEU A 376 7.75 -9.46 14.60
N THR A 377 8.70 -8.59 14.93
CA THR A 377 8.73 -7.19 14.44
C THR A 377 9.69 -7.11 13.26
N GLY A 378 9.41 -6.26 12.26
CA GLY A 378 10.30 -6.06 11.11
C GLY A 378 10.66 -7.36 10.39
N VAL A 379 9.64 -8.03 9.84
CA VAL A 379 9.77 -9.31 9.12
C VAL A 379 10.68 -9.12 7.92
N ASN A 380 11.75 -9.89 7.82
CA ASN A 380 12.62 -9.88 6.65
C ASN A 380 13.10 -11.30 6.34
N GLU A 381 13.66 -11.47 5.15
CA GLU A 381 14.16 -12.77 4.69
C GLU A 381 15.13 -13.41 5.71
N VAL A 382 16.03 -12.61 6.27
CA VAL A 382 17.03 -13.05 7.26
C VAL A 382 16.38 -13.65 8.50
N LYS A 383 15.39 -12.99 9.10
CA LYS A 383 14.69 -13.47 10.29
C LYS A 383 13.92 -14.76 10.02
N LEU A 384 13.30 -14.87 8.85
CA LEU A 384 12.50 -16.04 8.49
C LEU A 384 13.37 -17.26 8.19
N ARG A 385 14.57 -17.09 7.60
CA ARG A 385 15.51 -18.19 7.36
C ARG A 385 16.06 -18.85 8.63
N ASN A 386 15.92 -18.22 9.80
CA ASN A 386 16.26 -18.84 11.09
C ASN A 386 15.29 -19.95 11.52
N PHE A 387 14.21 -20.19 10.78
CA PHE A 387 13.26 -21.27 11.03
C PHE A 387 13.32 -22.31 9.89
N PRO A 388 14.40 -23.12 9.80
CA PRO A 388 14.61 -24.06 8.70
C PRO A 388 13.59 -25.20 8.65
N ASP A 389 12.93 -25.46 9.77
CA ASP A 389 11.86 -26.44 9.88
C ASP A 389 10.52 -25.93 9.32
N ILE A 390 10.38 -24.63 9.02
CA ILE A 390 9.15 -24.06 8.48
C ILE A 390 9.24 -24.01 6.96
N ASP A 391 8.28 -24.64 6.29
CA ASP A 391 8.20 -24.65 4.83
C ASP A 391 7.55 -23.37 4.30
N ILE A 392 6.51 -22.89 4.98
CA ILE A 392 5.63 -21.81 4.51
C ILE A 392 5.36 -20.82 5.65
N PHE A 393 5.51 -19.53 5.38
CA PHE A 393 5.14 -18.45 6.28
C PHE A 393 3.84 -17.79 5.79
N CYS A 394 2.82 -17.75 6.62
CA CYS A 394 1.61 -16.99 6.36
C CYS A 394 1.67 -15.68 7.16
N PHE A 395 1.82 -14.56 6.46
CA PHE A 395 2.11 -13.24 7.01
C PHE A 395 0.82 -12.48 7.38
N PHE A 396 0.65 -12.22 8.67
CA PHE A 396 -0.40 -11.38 9.24
C PHE A 396 0.21 -10.04 9.70
N GLY A 397 0.23 -9.08 8.78
CA GLY A 397 0.77 -7.74 9.04
C GLY A 397 0.43 -6.74 7.94
N CYS A 398 1.26 -5.70 7.82
CA CYS A 398 1.02 -4.62 6.88
C CYS A 398 1.07 -5.08 5.42
N SER A 399 -0.08 -5.03 4.75
CA SER A 399 -0.27 -5.35 3.32
C SER A 399 0.63 -4.54 2.40
N GLU A 400 0.89 -3.29 2.77
CA GLU A 400 1.73 -2.40 1.99
C GLU A 400 3.20 -2.81 2.07
N TYR A 401 3.68 -3.22 3.25
CA TYR A 401 5.01 -3.81 3.37
C TYR A 401 5.15 -5.12 2.62
N PHE A 402 4.10 -5.95 2.65
CA PHE A 402 4.09 -7.19 1.89
C PHE A 402 4.27 -6.93 0.39
N LEU A 403 3.52 -5.99 -0.19
CA LEU A 403 3.62 -5.71 -1.63
C LEU A 403 4.91 -4.98 -1.98
N SER A 404 5.24 -3.90 -1.27
CA SER A 404 6.36 -3.01 -1.62
C SER A 404 7.73 -3.61 -1.39
N HIS A 405 7.84 -4.47 -0.38
CA HIS A 405 9.13 -4.93 0.10
C HIS A 405 9.26 -6.44 -0.03
N ILE A 406 8.30 -7.20 0.49
CA ILE A 406 8.40 -8.67 0.47
C ILE A 406 8.27 -9.18 -0.97
N ILE A 407 7.16 -8.89 -1.64
CA ILE A 407 6.88 -9.38 -3.00
C ILE A 407 7.86 -8.82 -4.02
N LYS A 408 8.11 -7.50 -4.02
CA LYS A 408 9.04 -6.90 -5.00
C LYS A 408 10.44 -7.50 -4.91
N ASN A 409 10.93 -7.80 -3.70
CA ASN A 409 12.26 -8.39 -3.50
C ASN A 409 12.29 -9.93 -3.45
N LEU A 410 11.18 -10.60 -3.81
CA LEU A 410 11.16 -12.06 -3.93
C LEU A 410 12.22 -12.54 -4.92
N ASN A 411 13.10 -13.40 -4.43
CA ASN A 411 14.08 -14.14 -5.22
C ASN A 411 13.93 -15.65 -4.94
N LEU A 412 14.68 -16.52 -5.63
CA LEU A 412 14.51 -17.97 -5.45
C LEU A 412 14.80 -18.48 -4.05
N LYS A 413 15.69 -17.80 -3.34
CA LYS A 413 16.15 -18.16 -2.00
C LYS A 413 15.25 -17.57 -0.91
N THR A 414 14.30 -16.69 -1.28
CA THR A 414 13.32 -16.18 -0.32
C THR A 414 12.44 -17.31 0.20
N PRO A 415 12.20 -17.34 1.52
CA PRO A 415 11.17 -18.18 2.12
C PRO A 415 9.82 -18.02 1.43
N ILE A 416 9.01 -19.08 1.40
CA ILE A 416 7.66 -19.01 0.86
C ILE A 416 6.81 -18.18 1.82
N ILE A 417 6.39 -16.99 1.39
CA ILE A 417 5.56 -16.08 2.21
C ILE A 417 4.23 -15.83 1.50
N LEU A 418 3.14 -16.22 2.15
CA LEU A 418 1.76 -16.06 1.67
C LEU A 418 1.04 -15.02 2.54
N THR A 419 0.16 -14.21 1.97
CA THR A 419 -0.88 -13.51 2.76
C THR A 419 -1.99 -14.48 3.14
N PRO A 420 -2.92 -14.09 4.03
CA PRO A 420 -4.06 -14.93 4.37
C PRO A 420 -4.93 -15.32 3.17
N PHE A 421 -5.03 -14.47 2.14
CA PHE A 421 -5.73 -14.80 0.90
C PHE A 421 -5.00 -15.92 0.13
N GLU A 422 -3.70 -15.76 -0.10
CA GLU A 422 -2.92 -16.79 -0.79
C GLU A 422 -2.88 -18.11 -0.01
N TYR A 423 -2.92 -18.05 1.32
CA TYR A 423 -3.03 -19.24 2.16
C TYR A 423 -4.37 -19.97 1.98
N GLN A 424 -5.51 -19.27 1.85
CA GLN A 424 -6.78 -19.91 1.50
C GLN A 424 -6.74 -20.61 0.13
N VAL A 425 -6.06 -20.00 -0.85
CA VAL A 425 -5.86 -20.61 -2.18
C VAL A 425 -4.98 -21.86 -2.07
N PHE A 426 -3.92 -21.80 -1.26
CA PHE A 426 -3.05 -22.94 -0.97
C PHE A 426 -3.79 -24.10 -0.28
N LEU A 427 -4.71 -23.80 0.65
CA LEU A 427 -5.56 -24.79 1.30
C LEU A 427 -6.62 -25.40 0.35
N GLY A 428 -6.89 -24.74 -0.79
CA GLY A 428 -7.94 -25.13 -1.72
C GLY A 428 -9.34 -24.67 -1.30
N ILE A 429 -9.45 -23.75 -0.33
CA ILE A 429 -10.72 -23.20 0.14
C ILE A 429 -11.30 -22.22 -0.89
N THR A 430 -10.43 -21.45 -1.54
CA THR A 430 -10.83 -20.48 -2.57
C THR A 430 -9.97 -20.61 -3.82
N LYS A 431 -10.48 -20.13 -4.95
CA LYS A 431 -9.75 -20.12 -6.22
C LYS A 431 -8.82 -18.90 -6.28
N TRP A 432 -7.69 -19.06 -6.98
CA TRP A 432 -6.80 -17.94 -7.27
C TRP A 432 -7.54 -16.82 -7.99
N SER A 433 -7.22 -15.58 -7.63
CA SER A 433 -7.64 -14.39 -8.37
C SER A 433 -6.53 -13.33 -8.33
N THR A 434 -6.48 -12.47 -9.35
CA THR A 434 -5.56 -11.33 -9.37
C THR A 434 -5.90 -10.26 -8.32
N ARG A 435 -7.11 -10.33 -7.76
CA ARG A 435 -7.61 -9.40 -6.76
C ARG A 435 -6.89 -9.60 -5.44
N TYR A 436 -6.44 -8.50 -4.84
CA TYR A 436 -5.90 -8.51 -3.48
C TYR A 436 -7.05 -8.33 -2.47
N LEU A 437 -7.16 -9.25 -1.52
CA LEU A 437 -8.18 -9.28 -0.47
C LEU A 437 -7.52 -9.15 0.90
N ASN A 438 -8.03 -8.25 1.73
CA ASN A 438 -7.61 -8.11 3.13
C ASN A 438 -8.39 -9.08 4.02
N THR A 439 -7.91 -9.28 5.25
CA THR A 439 -8.55 -10.17 6.25
C THR A 439 -10.07 -9.98 6.39
N PRO A 440 -10.64 -8.76 6.44
CA PRO A 440 -12.10 -8.59 6.53
C PRO A 440 -12.86 -9.16 5.32
N ASP A 441 -12.28 -9.05 4.12
CA ASP A 441 -12.89 -9.54 2.88
C ASP A 441 -12.90 -11.09 2.83
N LEU A 442 -12.01 -11.75 3.56
CA LEU A 442 -11.91 -13.21 3.60
C LEU A 442 -12.98 -13.85 4.49
N GLN A 443 -13.55 -13.11 5.43
CA GLN A 443 -14.58 -13.62 6.34
C GLN A 443 -15.97 -13.68 5.67
N SER A 444 -16.27 -12.74 4.77
CA SER A 444 -17.57 -12.68 4.09
C SER A 444 -17.80 -13.83 3.10
N HIS A 445 -16.73 -14.45 2.59
CA HIS A 445 -16.79 -15.45 1.53
C HIS A 445 -16.67 -16.91 1.99
N GLY A 446 -16.41 -17.20 3.27
CA GLY A 446 -16.07 -18.59 3.65
C GLY A 446 -16.16 -19.00 5.12
N LEU A 447 -16.82 -18.24 6.00
CA LEU A 447 -17.03 -18.65 7.41
C LEU A 447 -18.42 -19.22 7.69
N ASN A 448 -19.23 -19.48 6.67
CA ASN A 448 -20.43 -20.32 6.83
C ASN A 448 -19.98 -21.78 6.72
N ASP A 449 -20.02 -22.51 7.85
CA ASP A 449 -19.50 -23.86 8.08
C ASP A 449 -20.05 -24.99 7.17
N ASN A 450 -20.76 -24.71 6.08
CA ASN A 450 -21.61 -25.71 5.41
C ASN A 450 -21.23 -26.16 3.98
N ASP A 451 -20.28 -25.57 3.27
CA ASP A 451 -20.05 -25.95 1.85
C ASP A 451 -18.66 -26.54 1.60
N LEU A 452 -18.48 -27.81 1.95
CA LEU A 452 -17.35 -28.67 1.54
C LEU A 452 -17.83 -29.75 0.56
N SER A 453 -18.10 -29.37 -0.69
CA SER A 453 -18.13 -30.34 -1.80
C SER A 453 -17.98 -29.67 -3.15
N PHE A 454 -16.79 -29.67 -3.75
CA PHE A 454 -16.68 -29.62 -5.22
C PHE A 454 -15.44 -30.39 -5.71
N HIS A 455 -15.71 -31.50 -6.39
CA HIS A 455 -14.79 -32.22 -7.27
C HIS A 455 -14.73 -31.54 -8.64
N SER A 456 -13.57 -31.55 -9.28
CA SER A 456 -13.50 -31.69 -10.74
C SER A 456 -12.15 -32.25 -11.17
N SER A 457 -12.22 -33.38 -11.86
CA SER A 457 -11.21 -34.13 -12.62
C SER A 457 -10.56 -33.31 -13.74
N ILE A 458 -9.27 -33.51 -14.01
CA ILE A 458 -8.65 -33.44 -15.35
C ILE A 458 -7.39 -34.33 -15.38
N SER A 459 -7.19 -34.96 -16.53
CA SER A 459 -6.27 -36.04 -16.90
C SER A 459 -4.81 -35.65 -17.13
N ASP A 460 -3.92 -36.59 -16.80
CA ASP A 460 -2.46 -36.57 -16.96
C ASP A 460 -1.98 -36.77 -18.42
N SER A 461 -0.86 -36.13 -18.78
CA SER A 461 0.08 -36.64 -19.79
C SER A 461 1.48 -36.04 -19.62
N GLU A 462 2.48 -36.87 -19.90
CA GLU A 462 3.84 -36.96 -19.34
C GLU A 462 4.92 -35.98 -19.86
N ASP A 463 6.02 -35.99 -19.10
CA ASP A 463 7.21 -35.13 -19.05
C ASP A 463 8.12 -35.06 -20.30
N SER A 464 8.89 -33.96 -20.38
CA SER A 464 10.33 -34.02 -20.70
C SER A 464 11.09 -32.80 -20.16
N GLU A 465 12.27 -33.05 -19.59
CA GLU A 465 13.13 -32.15 -18.80
C GLU A 465 13.95 -31.15 -19.63
N LEU A 466 14.08 -29.89 -19.19
CA LEU A 466 15.23 -29.00 -19.47
C LEU A 466 15.36 -27.90 -18.39
N ASP A 467 16.57 -27.77 -17.82
CA ASP A 467 16.99 -26.74 -16.85
C ASP A 467 17.08 -25.35 -17.49
N GLN A 468 16.48 -24.30 -16.89
CA GLN A 468 16.88 -22.89 -17.14
C GLN A 468 16.72 -21.95 -15.93
N ASP A 469 17.74 -21.10 -15.76
CA ASP A 469 17.88 -20.01 -14.79
C ASP A 469 16.78 -18.93 -14.87
N PHE A 470 16.34 -18.44 -13.71
CA PHE A 470 15.29 -17.40 -13.55
C PHE A 470 15.66 -16.01 -14.09
N SER A 471 16.91 -15.79 -14.53
CA SER A 471 17.35 -14.53 -15.14
C SER A 471 16.88 -14.33 -16.58
N LYS A 472 16.30 -15.35 -17.23
CA LYS A 472 15.75 -15.30 -18.60
C LYS A 472 14.24 -15.13 -18.72
N LEU A 473 13.52 -14.83 -17.63
CA LEU A 473 12.08 -14.49 -17.67
C LEU A 473 11.79 -13.06 -18.18
N LEU A 474 12.78 -12.38 -18.77
CA LEU A 474 12.53 -11.33 -19.76
C LEU A 474 12.28 -12.02 -21.10
N ILE A 475 11.02 -12.37 -21.34
CA ILE A 475 10.58 -12.71 -22.70
C ILE A 475 10.77 -11.44 -23.52
N GLU A 476 11.73 -11.46 -24.44
CA GLU A 476 11.82 -10.47 -25.51
C GLU A 476 10.49 -10.45 -26.27
N ASP A 477 9.89 -9.27 -26.39
CA ASP A 477 8.74 -9.00 -27.26
C ASP A 477 9.14 -9.15 -28.73
N SER A 478 9.42 -10.36 -29.19
CA SER A 478 9.66 -10.63 -30.60
C SER A 478 8.35 -11.01 -31.29
N GLU A 479 7.37 -10.11 -31.30
CA GLU A 479 6.26 -10.12 -32.28
C GLU A 479 5.45 -8.80 -32.35
N ILE A 480 6.05 -7.63 -32.04
CA ILE A 480 5.42 -6.30 -32.28
C ILE A 480 6.26 -5.40 -33.20
N LEU A 481 7.46 -5.82 -33.63
CA LEU A 481 8.25 -5.04 -34.59
C LEU A 481 8.10 -5.60 -36.01
N ASN A 482 6.92 -5.40 -36.61
CA ASN A 482 6.75 -5.14 -38.05
C ASN A 482 5.27 -4.98 -38.36
N ASN A 483 4.77 -3.75 -38.22
CA ASN A 483 3.91 -3.09 -39.19
C ASN A 483 3.71 -1.64 -38.77
N ASN A 484 4.46 -0.74 -39.42
CA ASN A 484 4.21 0.69 -39.41
C ASN A 484 2.89 0.96 -40.13
N THR A 485 1.78 0.82 -39.42
CA THR A 485 0.51 1.47 -39.75
C THR A 485 -0.19 1.87 -38.45
N LEU A 486 -0.24 3.18 -38.24
CA LEU A 486 -0.97 3.88 -37.18
C LEU A 486 -2.43 3.39 -37.18
N SER A 487 -2.76 2.42 -36.32
CA SER A 487 -4.14 1.98 -36.12
C SER A 487 -4.63 2.52 -34.79
N THR A 488 -5.54 3.48 -34.87
CA THR A 488 -6.30 4.10 -33.78
C THR A 488 -7.26 3.07 -33.17
N LYS A 489 -6.73 2.10 -32.43
CA LYS A 489 -7.50 1.32 -31.46
C LYS A 489 -6.97 1.69 -30.09
N THR A 490 -7.84 2.27 -29.28
CA THR A 490 -7.62 2.55 -27.87
C THR A 490 -7.32 1.20 -27.20
N GLU A 491 -6.04 0.85 -27.07
CA GLU A 491 -5.63 -0.31 -26.30
C GLU A 491 -6.01 -0.06 -24.84
N SER A 492 -7.17 -0.57 -24.43
CA SER A 492 -7.55 -0.59 -23.04
C SER A 492 -6.51 -1.43 -22.30
N TYR A 493 -5.68 -0.79 -21.45
CA TYR A 493 -4.70 -1.43 -20.58
C TYR A 493 -5.41 -2.20 -19.46
N SER A 494 -6.14 -3.25 -19.84
CA SER A 494 -6.93 -4.05 -18.91
C SER A 494 -6.05 -5.11 -18.25
N LEU A 495 -5.93 -5.00 -16.93
CA LEU A 495 -5.31 -6.01 -16.06
C LEU A 495 -6.01 -7.38 -16.17
N GLN A 496 -7.21 -7.48 -16.76
CA GLN A 496 -7.90 -8.74 -17.03
C GLN A 496 -7.14 -9.67 -17.98
N SER A 497 -6.31 -9.11 -18.88
CA SER A 497 -5.41 -9.88 -19.75
C SER A 497 -4.34 -10.65 -18.97
N ILE A 498 -4.02 -10.22 -17.74
CA ILE A 498 -2.99 -10.83 -16.89
C ILE A 498 -3.44 -12.17 -16.32
N ASP A 499 -4.74 -12.42 -16.17
CA ASP A 499 -5.23 -13.77 -15.79
C ASP A 499 -4.82 -14.81 -16.84
N LYS A 500 -4.85 -14.45 -18.14
CA LYS A 500 -4.35 -15.31 -19.23
C LYS A 500 -2.83 -15.51 -19.13
N LYS A 501 -2.07 -14.45 -18.81
CA LYS A 501 -0.61 -14.52 -18.57
C LYS A 501 -0.28 -15.42 -17.37
N THR A 502 -1.05 -15.33 -16.30
CA THR A 502 -0.90 -16.16 -15.09
C THR A 502 -1.23 -17.62 -15.38
N LYS A 503 -2.26 -17.88 -16.18
CA LYS A 503 -2.58 -19.23 -16.71
C LYS A 503 -1.47 -19.78 -17.63
N LYS A 504 -0.86 -18.95 -18.47
CA LYS A 504 0.32 -19.33 -19.27
C LYS A 504 1.53 -19.63 -18.38
N LEU A 505 1.69 -18.87 -17.30
CA LEU A 505 2.76 -19.04 -16.32
C LEU A 505 2.57 -20.34 -15.51
N LEU A 506 1.34 -20.73 -15.20
CA LEU A 506 1.00 -22.04 -14.62
C LEU A 506 1.50 -23.19 -15.51
N LEU A 507 1.30 -23.09 -16.84
CA LEU A 507 1.79 -24.09 -17.79
C LEU A 507 3.32 -24.19 -17.79
N SER A 508 4.04 -23.07 -17.65
CA SER A 508 5.51 -23.06 -17.55
C SER A 508 6.06 -23.42 -16.15
N LEU A 509 5.26 -23.29 -15.09
CA LEU A 509 5.63 -23.70 -13.74
C LEU A 509 5.46 -25.20 -13.54
N ASN A 510 4.51 -25.83 -14.25
CA ASN A 510 4.35 -27.28 -14.25
C ASN A 510 5.60 -28.00 -14.77
N SER A 511 6.40 -27.37 -15.64
CA SER A 511 7.72 -27.87 -16.05
C SER A 511 8.84 -27.58 -15.04
N ILE A 512 8.61 -26.76 -14.01
CA ILE A 512 9.54 -26.48 -12.90
C ILE A 512 9.12 -27.31 -11.67
N LYS A 513 8.74 -28.56 -11.89
CA LYS A 513 8.66 -29.56 -10.81
C LYS A 513 10.04 -30.20 -10.68
N ASN A 514 10.99 -29.57 -9.98
CA ASN A 514 12.01 -30.32 -9.23
C ASN A 514 12.91 -29.49 -8.29
N LYS A 515 13.23 -30.17 -7.17
CA LYS A 515 14.29 -29.93 -6.16
C LYS A 515 14.15 -28.70 -5.24
N TYR A 516 13.18 -28.75 -4.32
CA TYR A 516 13.40 -28.21 -2.97
C TYR A 516 14.23 -29.19 -2.14
N GLY A 517 15.55 -29.06 -2.24
CA GLY A 517 16.45 -29.64 -1.23
C GLY A 517 16.35 -28.81 0.05
N ARG A 518 16.17 -29.47 1.21
CA ARG A 518 16.30 -28.84 2.53
C ARG A 518 17.77 -28.52 2.83
N SER A 519 18.41 -27.66 2.04
CA SER A 519 19.74 -27.16 2.37
C SER A 519 19.58 -25.90 3.21
N TYR A 520 20.12 -25.94 4.43
CA TYR A 520 20.19 -24.78 5.30
C TYR A 520 21.00 -23.66 4.62
N PHE A 521 20.33 -22.57 4.28
CA PHE A 521 20.96 -21.32 3.87
C PHE A 521 20.83 -20.33 5.02
N GLY A 522 21.65 -20.54 6.06
CA GLY A 522 21.83 -19.53 7.11
C GLY A 522 22.41 -18.24 6.54
N LEU A 523 22.43 -17.18 7.34
CA LEU A 523 23.27 -16.02 7.05
C LEU A 523 24.68 -16.50 6.76
N ASN A 524 25.24 -16.10 5.62
CA ASN A 524 26.68 -16.29 5.43
C ASN A 524 27.36 -15.40 6.47
N PRO A 525 28.13 -15.93 7.43
CA PRO A 525 28.83 -15.09 8.41
C PRO A 525 29.77 -14.08 7.74
N LEU A 526 30.09 -14.31 6.46
CA LEU A 526 30.94 -13.47 5.63
C LEU A 526 30.16 -12.48 4.74
N GLU A 527 28.82 -12.48 4.75
CA GLU A 527 28.05 -11.45 4.04
C GLU A 527 28.38 -10.06 4.63
N ASN A 528 28.84 -9.13 3.79
CA ASN A 528 29.33 -7.79 4.15
C ASN A 528 30.64 -7.73 4.98
N THR A 529 31.39 -8.83 5.13
CA THR A 529 32.72 -8.78 5.79
C THR A 529 33.87 -8.45 4.84
N ASP A 530 33.66 -8.50 3.53
CA ASP A 530 34.71 -8.24 2.53
C ASP A 530 35.19 -6.78 2.53
N HIS A 531 34.39 -5.88 3.11
CA HIS A 531 34.77 -4.50 3.36
C HIS A 531 34.90 -4.28 4.86
N ILE A 532 36.13 -4.37 5.39
CA ILE A 532 36.45 -3.77 6.69
C ILE A 532 36.17 -2.27 6.55
N PRO A 533 35.15 -1.71 7.21
CA PRO A 533 34.86 -0.28 7.11
C PRO A 533 36.09 0.48 7.61
N LYS A 534 36.52 1.51 6.89
CA LYS A 534 37.53 2.42 7.45
C LYS A 534 37.00 2.95 8.77
N ILE A 535 37.75 2.74 9.85
CA ILE A 535 37.45 3.33 11.15
C ILE A 535 37.49 4.86 10.95
N THR A 536 36.31 5.47 10.95
CA THR A 536 36.16 6.91 10.92
C THR A 536 35.93 7.40 12.35
N GLN A 537 36.54 8.52 12.71
CA GLN A 537 36.26 9.15 13.99
C GLN A 537 34.81 9.65 13.96
N GLY A 538 34.02 9.23 14.95
CA GLY A 538 32.65 9.71 15.16
C GLY A 538 32.61 11.18 15.56
N ARG A 539 31.41 11.75 15.66
CA ARG A 539 31.24 13.12 16.18
C ARG A 539 31.55 13.14 17.68
N ASP A 540 32.36 14.09 18.13
CA ASP A 540 32.67 14.28 19.54
C ASP A 540 31.52 15.01 20.25
N GLY A 541 31.05 14.53 21.39
CA GLY A 541 30.03 15.20 22.21
C GLY A 541 28.97 14.25 22.76
N ILE A 542 27.91 14.81 23.35
CA ILE A 542 26.77 14.03 23.86
C ILE A 542 25.86 13.73 22.66
N ALA A 543 25.20 12.57 22.60
CA ALA A 543 24.34 12.21 21.47
C ALA A 543 23.18 13.20 21.22
N SER A 544 22.81 13.98 22.24
CA SER A 544 21.83 15.07 22.15
C SER A 544 22.41 16.40 21.68
N MET A 545 23.74 16.53 21.61
CA MET A 545 24.46 17.77 21.29
C MET A 545 25.95 17.48 21.01
N TYR A 546 26.29 17.19 19.75
CA TYR A 546 27.69 17.03 19.38
C TYR A 546 28.41 18.39 19.35
N LYS A 547 29.70 18.43 19.66
CA LYS A 547 30.51 19.67 19.74
C LYS A 547 30.51 20.50 18.46
N ASN A 548 30.27 19.84 17.33
CA ASN A 548 30.26 20.46 16.00
C ASN A 548 28.84 20.81 15.53
N GLU A 549 27.82 20.52 16.35
CA GLU A 549 26.43 20.93 16.11
C GLU A 549 26.23 22.30 16.76
N ILE A 550 26.09 23.33 15.92
CA ILE A 550 25.92 24.72 16.34
C ILE A 550 24.49 24.90 16.88
N ILE A 551 24.38 25.53 18.05
CA ILE A 551 23.15 25.79 18.83
C ILE A 551 22.06 26.50 18.03
#